data_AF-A0A8K0K8D4-F1
#
_entry.id   AF-A0A8K0K8D4-F1
#
_cell.length_a   1.000
_cell.length_b   1.000
_cell.length_c   1.000
_cell.angle_alpha   90.00
_cell.angle_beta   90.00
_cell.angle_gamma   90.00
#
_symmetry.space_group_name_H-M   'P 1'
#
loop_
_entity.id
_entity.type
_entity.pdbx_description
1 polymer ?
#
loop_
_entity_poly.entity_id
_entity_poly.type
_entity_poly.pdbx_seq_one_letter_code
_entity_poly.pdbx_strand_id
1 'polypeptide(L)'
;MKPLVEYEECLRDSPKFRAVLEEQEADIEQLEQKLEKVVKTCSSMIDVGKNFVSHQSQFTNSLWDLSTYFKDDIEVMASLNKLIHSLQEMSKFQTILLDQASRTVLKNLNSFVKNDIKQTKESKHHFEKISADLDAALLRNSQASRTKTTEAEEALNILSATRLCFRHTALDYLHSLSHLQARKRHEVIGTLLSYMHACNTFFHQGSDLCQDLEPFFKKLANDLVKMRGDSGDLDRDTEVRHAAVTGKDIVPDISNGELPEGKSLCMEGYLFKRTSNAFKTWNRRWFSLQDNQLVYRKRSGFAQ
;
A
#
# COMPACT_ATOMS: atom_id res chain seq x y z
N MET A 1 -31.91 -25.27 -0.36
CA MET A 1 -31.63 -25.55 1.07
C MET A 1 -32.90 -26.14 1.67
N LYS A 2 -32.81 -27.17 2.52
CA LYS A 2 -33.98 -27.60 3.30
C LYS A 2 -34.35 -26.48 4.29
N PRO A 3 -35.64 -26.18 4.51
CA PRO A 3 -36.04 -25.22 5.53
C PRO A 3 -35.53 -25.67 6.90
N LEU A 4 -35.01 -24.72 7.69
CA LEU A 4 -34.42 -25.00 9.02
C LEU A 4 -35.44 -25.56 10.01
N VAL A 5 -36.70 -25.13 9.88
CA VAL A 5 -37.85 -25.62 10.65
C VAL A 5 -39.06 -25.66 9.72
N GLU A 6 -39.91 -26.67 9.85
CA GLU A 6 -41.22 -26.69 9.21
C GLU A 6 -42.10 -25.55 9.75
N TYR A 7 -42.79 -24.84 8.85
CA TYR A 7 -43.65 -23.71 9.21
C TYR A 7 -44.73 -24.09 10.24
N GLU A 8 -45.20 -25.33 10.21
CA GLU A 8 -46.18 -25.83 11.18
C GLU A 8 -45.64 -25.86 12.61
N GLU A 9 -44.36 -26.19 12.81
CA GLU A 9 -43.72 -26.23 14.13
C GLU A 9 -43.45 -24.82 14.68
N CYS A 10 -43.18 -23.85 13.80
CA CYS A 10 -43.12 -22.44 14.16
C CYS A 10 -44.46 -21.91 14.67
N LEU A 11 -45.57 -22.25 14.00
CA LEU A 11 -46.91 -21.83 14.42
C LEU A 11 -47.40 -22.52 15.70
N ARG A 12 -46.86 -23.71 16.00
CA ARG A 12 -47.13 -24.47 17.24
C ARG A 12 -46.33 -24.01 18.43
N ASP A 13 -45.27 -23.22 18.21
CA ASP A 13 -44.33 -22.78 19.24
C ASP A 13 -43.80 -23.93 20.10
N SER A 14 -43.40 -25.04 19.45
CA SER A 14 -43.01 -26.24 20.18
C SER A 14 -41.65 -26.05 20.89
N PRO A 15 -41.39 -26.76 22.01
CA PRO A 15 -40.07 -26.75 22.64
C PRO A 15 -38.94 -27.16 21.68
N LYS A 16 -39.25 -28.04 20.72
CA LYS A 16 -38.33 -28.45 19.65
C LYS A 16 -38.01 -27.26 18.72
N PHE A 17 -39.01 -26.48 18.32
CA PHE A 17 -38.80 -25.26 17.54
C PHE A 17 -37.91 -24.26 18.30
N ARG A 18 -38.18 -24.02 19.58
CA ARG A 18 -37.38 -23.13 20.43
C ARG A 18 -35.92 -23.57 20.56
N ALA A 19 -35.68 -24.87 20.74
CA ALA A 19 -34.31 -25.40 20.83
C ALA A 19 -33.52 -25.22 19.52
N VAL A 20 -34.18 -25.41 18.36
CA VAL A 20 -33.55 -25.18 17.06
C VAL A 20 -33.25 -23.69 16.86
N LEU A 21 -34.17 -22.79 17.25
CA LEU A 21 -33.89 -21.34 17.19
C LEU A 21 -32.66 -20.97 18.01
N GLU A 22 -32.57 -21.45 19.26
CA GLU A 22 -31.43 -21.17 20.14
C GLU A 22 -30.10 -21.65 19.55
N GLU A 23 -30.07 -22.84 18.94
CA GLU A 23 -28.88 -23.36 18.24
C GLU A 23 -28.47 -22.45 17.07
N GLN A 24 -29.45 -22.00 16.27
CA GLN A 24 -29.18 -21.15 15.11
C GLN A 24 -28.77 -19.73 15.49
N GLU A 25 -29.32 -19.20 16.57
CA GLU A 25 -28.91 -17.92 17.14
C GLU A 25 -27.46 -17.98 17.64
N ALA A 26 -27.07 -19.08 18.30
CA ALA A 26 -25.69 -19.30 18.71
C ALA A 26 -24.72 -19.41 17.51
N ASP A 27 -25.13 -20.10 16.43
CA ASP A 27 -24.36 -20.17 15.18
C ASP A 27 -24.18 -18.79 14.54
N ILE A 28 -25.22 -17.94 14.54
CA ILE A 28 -25.15 -16.58 14.00
C ILE A 28 -24.20 -15.70 14.82
N GLU A 29 -24.27 -15.77 16.14
CA GLU A 29 -23.37 -15.01 17.02
C GLU A 29 -21.91 -15.42 16.79
N GLN A 30 -21.64 -16.73 16.63
CA GLN A 30 -20.31 -17.20 16.28
C GLN A 30 -19.86 -16.75 14.88
N LEU A 31 -20.77 -16.73 13.91
CA LEU A 31 -20.48 -16.25 12.56
C LEU A 31 -20.13 -14.76 12.57
N GLU A 32 -20.91 -13.94 13.27
CA GLU A 32 -20.68 -12.50 13.43
C GLU A 32 -19.28 -12.23 13.97
N GLN A 33 -18.91 -12.84 15.10
CA GLN A 33 -17.60 -12.68 15.72
C GLN A 33 -16.45 -13.07 14.79
N LYS A 34 -16.61 -14.17 14.03
CA LYS A 34 -15.60 -14.62 13.07
C LYS A 34 -15.47 -13.66 11.89
N LEU A 35 -16.58 -13.14 11.37
CA LEU A 35 -16.57 -12.17 10.27
C LEU A 35 -15.99 -10.83 10.70
N GLU A 36 -16.35 -10.32 11.87
CA GLU A 36 -15.78 -9.10 12.43
C GLU A 36 -14.26 -9.22 12.59
N LYS A 37 -13.78 -10.37 13.06
CA LYS A 37 -12.34 -10.64 13.16
C LYS A 37 -11.67 -10.57 11.78
N VAL A 38 -12.26 -11.19 10.75
CA VAL A 38 -11.74 -11.14 9.36
C VAL A 38 -11.69 -9.70 8.85
N VAL A 39 -12.78 -8.95 9.01
CA VAL A 39 -12.86 -7.54 8.62
C VAL A 39 -11.78 -6.72 9.32
N LYS A 40 -11.61 -6.89 10.64
CA LYS A 40 -10.59 -6.19 11.42
C LYS A 40 -9.18 -6.50 10.93
N THR A 41 -8.88 -7.79 10.69
CA THR A 41 -7.55 -8.19 10.18
C THR A 41 -7.30 -7.69 8.77
N CYS A 42 -8.31 -7.69 7.91
CA CYS A 42 -8.21 -7.15 6.56
C CYS A 42 -7.97 -5.64 6.57
N SER A 43 -8.66 -4.91 7.46
CA SER A 43 -8.48 -3.46 7.61
C SER A 43 -7.04 -3.15 8.02
N SER A 44 -6.53 -3.85 9.04
CA SER A 44 -5.16 -3.66 9.49
C SER A 44 -4.13 -3.98 8.40
N MET A 45 -4.35 -5.05 7.63
CA MET A 45 -3.52 -5.39 6.47
C MET A 45 -3.52 -4.27 5.42
N ILE A 46 -4.68 -3.70 5.12
CA ILE A 46 -4.82 -2.59 4.17
C ILE A 46 -4.09 -1.34 4.67
N ASP A 47 -4.22 -1.00 5.96
CA ASP A 47 -3.59 0.18 6.54
C ASP A 47 -2.06 0.08 6.53
N VAL A 48 -1.51 -1.08 6.90
CA VAL A 48 -0.07 -1.34 6.79
C VAL A 48 0.37 -1.32 5.32
N GLY A 49 -0.42 -1.90 4.42
CA GLY A 49 -0.15 -1.87 2.97
C GLY A 49 -0.10 -0.46 2.39
N LYS A 50 -1.01 0.44 2.81
CA LYS A 50 -1.00 1.84 2.40
C LYS A 50 0.25 2.56 2.89
N ASN A 51 0.67 2.30 4.12
CA ASN A 51 1.92 2.84 4.64
C ASN A 51 3.12 2.34 3.83
N PHE A 52 3.17 1.06 3.46
CA PHE A 52 4.21 0.52 2.60
C PHE A 52 4.28 1.24 1.24
N VAL A 53 3.13 1.36 0.54
CA VAL A 53 3.04 2.08 -0.74
C VAL A 53 3.48 3.55 -0.59
N SER A 54 3.12 4.20 0.51
CA SER A 54 3.55 5.58 0.78
C SER A 54 5.07 5.70 0.90
N HIS A 55 5.73 4.79 1.64
CA HIS A 55 7.18 4.77 1.75
C HIS A 55 7.86 4.41 0.42
N GLN A 56 7.27 3.50 -0.38
CA GLN A 56 7.76 3.16 -1.71
C GLN A 56 7.72 4.37 -2.67
N SER A 57 6.67 5.20 -2.56
CA SER A 57 6.57 6.46 -3.30
C SER A 57 7.66 7.46 -2.88
N GLN A 58 7.90 7.62 -1.57
CA GLN A 58 9.00 8.49 -1.07
C GLN A 58 10.37 8.00 -1.56
N PHE A 59 10.64 6.70 -1.49
CA PHE A 59 11.86 6.10 -2.02
C PHE A 59 12.05 6.41 -3.51
N THR A 60 10.98 6.26 -4.30
CA THR A 60 10.98 6.57 -5.73
C THR A 60 11.29 8.05 -6.00
N ASN A 61 10.74 8.97 -5.19
CA ASN A 61 11.04 10.39 -5.32
C ASN A 61 12.51 10.71 -5.03
N SER A 62 13.10 10.08 -4.01
CA SER A 62 14.53 10.21 -3.74
C SER A 62 15.41 9.67 -4.88
N LEU A 63 14.96 8.63 -5.59
CA LEU A 63 15.66 8.15 -6.79
C LEU A 63 15.55 9.14 -7.95
N TRP A 64 14.43 9.84 -8.11
CA TRP A 64 14.29 10.93 -9.09
C TRP A 64 15.28 12.06 -8.80
N ASP A 65 15.39 12.48 -7.54
CA ASP A 65 16.34 13.50 -7.12
C ASP A 65 17.79 13.05 -7.42
N LEU A 66 18.13 11.79 -7.12
CA LEU A 66 19.43 11.20 -7.47
C LEU A 66 19.69 11.22 -8.98
N SER A 67 18.66 10.93 -9.81
CA SER A 67 18.80 10.93 -11.26
C SER A 67 19.24 12.29 -11.81
N THR A 68 18.84 13.39 -11.17
CA THR A 68 19.25 14.75 -11.58
C THR A 68 20.74 15.00 -11.45
N TYR A 69 21.46 14.27 -10.58
CA TYR A 69 22.91 14.34 -10.46
C TYR A 69 23.60 13.89 -11.76
N PHE A 70 23.03 12.89 -12.44
CA PHE A 70 23.56 12.31 -13.67
C PHE A 70 23.10 13.06 -14.94
N LYS A 71 22.63 14.31 -14.83
CA LYS A 71 22.13 15.09 -15.98
C LYS A 71 23.12 15.22 -17.16
N ASP A 72 24.42 15.17 -16.86
CA ASP A 72 25.49 15.27 -17.87
C ASP A 72 25.85 13.89 -18.46
N ASP A 73 25.38 12.80 -17.87
CA ASP A 73 25.50 11.42 -18.34
C ASP A 73 24.12 10.88 -18.75
N ILE A 74 23.78 11.12 -20.02
CA ILE A 74 22.46 10.80 -20.59
C ILE A 74 22.15 9.30 -20.51
N GLU A 75 23.15 8.44 -20.66
CA GLU A 75 22.95 6.97 -20.69
C GLU A 75 22.64 6.42 -19.30
N VAL A 76 23.37 6.87 -18.28
CA VAL A 76 23.11 6.50 -16.87
C VAL A 76 21.77 7.07 -16.41
N MET A 77 21.50 8.34 -16.71
CA MET A 77 20.23 8.99 -16.36
C MET A 77 19.03 8.26 -17.01
N ALA A 78 19.12 7.89 -18.29
CA ALA A 78 18.04 7.17 -18.98
C ALA A 78 17.79 5.78 -18.37
N SER A 79 18.85 5.06 -18.03
CA SER A 79 18.76 3.73 -17.41
C SER A 79 18.14 3.80 -16.02
N LEU A 80 18.55 4.79 -15.21
CA LEU A 80 18.00 5.03 -13.88
C LEU A 80 16.53 5.44 -13.96
N ASN A 81 16.15 6.36 -14.86
CA ASN A 81 14.76 6.75 -15.05
C ASN A 81 13.88 5.56 -15.44
N LYS A 82 14.37 4.66 -16.30
CA LYS A 82 13.62 3.46 -16.68
C LYS A 82 13.38 2.53 -15.47
N LEU A 83 14.37 2.33 -14.60
CA LEU A 83 14.22 1.58 -13.36
C LEU A 83 13.20 2.21 -12.41
N ILE A 84 13.25 3.54 -12.26
CA ILE A 84 12.33 4.28 -11.39
C ILE A 84 10.89 4.14 -11.89
N HIS A 85 10.65 4.26 -13.20
CA HIS A 85 9.33 4.05 -13.78
C HIS A 85 8.81 2.62 -13.55
N SER A 86 9.66 1.60 -13.68
CA SER A 86 9.28 0.22 -13.38
C SER A 86 8.84 0.04 -11.92
N LEU A 87 9.56 0.64 -10.97
CA LEU A 87 9.19 0.62 -9.55
C LEU A 87 7.85 1.33 -9.29
N GLN A 88 7.59 2.44 -9.98
CA GLN A 88 6.30 3.14 -9.90
C GLN A 88 5.14 2.27 -10.42
N GLU A 89 5.30 1.59 -11.54
CA GLU A 89 4.28 0.68 -12.06
C GLU A 89 3.98 -0.48 -11.10
N MET A 90 5.01 -1.12 -10.53
CA MET A 90 4.81 -2.14 -9.50
C MET A 90 4.03 -1.59 -8.29
N SER A 91 4.35 -0.37 -7.85
CA SER A 91 3.64 0.29 -6.74
C SER A 91 2.16 0.56 -7.06
N LYS A 92 1.84 0.90 -8.32
CA LYS A 92 0.47 1.10 -8.78
C LYS A 92 -0.34 -0.19 -8.69
N PHE A 93 0.21 -1.33 -9.12
CA PHE A 93 -0.49 -2.62 -9.00
C PHE A 93 -0.83 -2.96 -7.54
N GLN A 94 0.11 -2.71 -6.62
CA GLN A 94 -0.13 -2.93 -5.20
C GLN A 94 -1.20 -1.99 -4.64
N THR A 95 -1.22 -0.73 -5.08
CA THR A 95 -2.28 0.23 -4.72
C THR A 95 -3.65 -0.25 -5.17
N ILE A 96 -3.76 -0.74 -6.40
CA ILE A 96 -5.01 -1.29 -6.96
C ILE A 96 -5.46 -2.51 -6.15
N LEU A 97 -4.56 -3.43 -5.81
CA LEU A 97 -4.88 -4.61 -5.00
C LEU A 97 -5.44 -4.22 -3.62
N LEU A 98 -4.84 -3.23 -2.95
CA LEU A 98 -5.30 -2.75 -1.65
C LEU A 98 -6.68 -2.08 -1.73
N ASP A 99 -6.94 -1.32 -2.79
CA ASP A 99 -8.26 -0.73 -3.06
C ASP A 99 -9.31 -1.83 -3.33
N GLN A 100 -8.96 -2.86 -4.10
CA GLN A 100 -9.83 -4.02 -4.32
C GLN A 100 -10.13 -4.78 -3.01
N ALA A 101 -9.13 -5.01 -2.15
CA ALA A 101 -9.34 -5.62 -0.84
C ALA A 101 -10.34 -4.82 0.01
N SER A 102 -10.23 -3.48 -0.02
CA SER A 102 -11.16 -2.59 0.68
C SER A 102 -12.58 -2.65 0.10
N ARG A 103 -12.73 -2.55 -1.23
CA ARG A 103 -14.03 -2.54 -1.91
C ARG A 103 -14.75 -3.88 -1.91
N THR A 104 -14.03 -4.98 -1.75
CA THR A 104 -14.59 -6.33 -1.74
C THR A 104 -14.73 -6.80 -0.29
N VAL A 105 -13.63 -7.18 0.35
CA VAL A 105 -13.63 -7.81 1.67
C VAL A 105 -14.20 -6.87 2.73
N LEU A 106 -13.70 -5.64 2.86
CA LEU A 106 -14.23 -4.74 3.89
C LEU A 106 -15.67 -4.34 3.60
N LYS A 107 -15.98 -3.91 2.39
CA LYS A 107 -17.34 -3.43 2.07
C LYS A 107 -18.39 -4.54 2.16
N ASN A 108 -18.18 -5.68 1.51
CA ASN A 108 -19.18 -6.73 1.43
C ASN A 108 -19.38 -7.40 2.79
N LEU A 109 -18.30 -7.76 3.49
CA LEU A 109 -18.43 -8.39 4.81
C LEU A 109 -18.96 -7.43 5.87
N ASN A 110 -18.55 -6.15 5.87
CA ASN A 110 -19.17 -5.16 6.77
C ASN A 110 -20.66 -4.97 6.46
N SER A 111 -21.03 -4.91 5.18
CA SER A 111 -22.44 -4.80 4.77
C SER A 111 -23.22 -6.01 5.28
N PHE A 112 -22.69 -7.23 5.11
CA PHE A 112 -23.35 -8.44 5.57
C PHE A 112 -23.52 -8.48 7.09
N VAL A 113 -22.50 -8.09 7.85
CA VAL A 113 -22.59 -7.99 9.32
C VAL A 113 -23.59 -6.91 9.74
N LYS A 114 -23.48 -5.69 9.19
CA LYS A 114 -24.27 -4.55 9.65
C LYS A 114 -25.71 -4.52 9.15
N ASN A 115 -25.97 -5.11 7.99
CA ASN A 115 -27.29 -5.08 7.38
C ASN A 115 -27.99 -6.42 7.62
N ASP A 116 -27.41 -7.53 7.16
CA ASP A 116 -28.10 -8.83 7.19
C ASP A 116 -28.14 -9.42 8.61
N ILE A 117 -26.97 -9.57 9.27
CA ILE A 117 -26.91 -10.16 10.63
C ILE A 117 -27.65 -9.28 11.63
N LYS A 118 -27.37 -7.96 11.62
CA LYS A 118 -28.02 -7.03 12.53
C LYS A 118 -29.55 -7.01 12.36
N GLN A 119 -30.06 -7.01 11.12
CA GLN A 119 -31.50 -7.04 10.87
C GLN A 119 -32.14 -8.34 11.39
N THR A 120 -31.47 -9.49 11.26
CA THR A 120 -31.96 -10.75 11.86
C THR A 120 -31.97 -10.68 13.39
N LYS A 121 -30.99 -10.04 14.03
CA LYS A 121 -30.98 -9.81 15.49
C LYS A 121 -32.09 -8.87 15.95
N GLU A 122 -32.41 -7.83 15.18
CA GLU A 122 -33.55 -6.94 15.46
C GLU A 122 -34.88 -7.69 15.33
N SER A 123 -35.02 -8.55 14.31
CA SER A 123 -36.19 -9.43 14.15
C SER A 123 -36.34 -10.42 15.31
N LYS A 124 -35.23 -11.00 15.81
CA LYS A 124 -35.21 -11.81 17.03
C LYS A 124 -35.77 -11.03 18.22
N HIS A 125 -35.28 -9.82 18.46
CA HIS A 125 -35.74 -9.01 19.58
C HIS A 125 -37.24 -8.72 19.52
N HIS A 126 -37.76 -8.45 18.32
CA HIS A 126 -39.19 -8.27 18.12
C HIS A 126 -39.98 -9.55 18.40
N PHE A 127 -39.49 -10.70 17.94
CA PHE A 127 -40.07 -12.01 18.22
C PHE A 127 -40.10 -12.33 19.73
N GLU A 128 -38.99 -12.11 20.45
CA GLU A 128 -38.92 -12.32 21.91
C GLU A 128 -39.92 -11.44 22.66
N LYS A 129 -40.07 -10.18 22.25
CA LYS A 129 -41.04 -9.26 22.85
C LYS A 129 -42.48 -9.77 22.68
N ILE A 130 -42.87 -10.12 21.45
CA ILE A 130 -44.23 -10.60 21.17
C ILE A 130 -44.47 -11.98 21.82
N SER A 131 -43.43 -12.81 21.94
CA SER A 131 -43.47 -14.05 22.70
C SER A 131 -43.80 -13.81 24.17
N ALA A 132 -43.14 -12.85 24.83
CA ALA A 132 -43.43 -12.50 26.21
C ALA A 132 -44.83 -11.89 26.39
N ASP A 133 -45.28 -11.06 25.42
CA ASP A 133 -46.63 -10.49 25.42
C ASP A 133 -47.69 -11.60 25.28
N LEU A 134 -47.41 -12.65 24.49
CA LEU A 134 -48.29 -13.82 24.36
C LEU A 134 -48.40 -14.60 25.67
N ASP A 135 -47.28 -14.84 26.37
CA ASP A 135 -47.27 -15.49 27.68
C ASP A 135 -48.10 -14.70 28.71
N ALA A 136 -47.95 -13.37 28.72
CA ALA A 136 -48.73 -12.49 29.58
C ALA A 136 -50.24 -12.52 29.24
N ALA A 137 -50.60 -12.54 27.96
CA ALA A 137 -51.99 -12.64 27.51
C ALA A 137 -52.61 -14.01 27.86
N LEU A 138 -51.85 -15.09 27.71
CA LEU A 138 -52.26 -16.44 28.13
C LEU A 138 -52.52 -16.51 29.63
N LEU A 139 -51.61 -15.96 30.45
CA LEU A 139 -51.77 -15.90 31.90
C LEU A 139 -53.02 -15.10 32.29
N ARG A 140 -53.21 -13.90 31.72
CA ARG A 140 -54.38 -13.05 31.99
C ARG A 140 -55.69 -13.75 31.64
N ASN A 141 -55.75 -14.38 30.47
CA ASN A 141 -56.93 -15.14 30.05
C ASN A 141 -57.20 -16.35 30.95
N SER A 142 -56.15 -17.03 31.44
CA SER A 142 -56.31 -18.17 32.36
C SER A 142 -56.85 -17.79 33.74
N GLN A 143 -56.57 -16.56 34.20
CA GLN A 143 -57.00 -16.04 35.51
C GLN A 143 -58.32 -15.26 35.44
N ALA A 144 -58.88 -15.05 34.25
CA ALA A 144 -60.13 -14.30 34.08
C ALA A 144 -61.31 -15.02 34.77
N SER A 145 -62.09 -14.26 35.53
CA SER A 145 -63.24 -14.83 36.24
C SER A 145 -64.36 -15.18 35.27
N ARG A 146 -64.82 -16.44 35.30
CA ARG A 146 -65.97 -16.91 34.49
C ARG A 146 -67.30 -16.27 34.87
N THR A 147 -67.40 -15.65 36.05
CA THR A 147 -68.61 -14.96 36.50
C THR A 147 -68.72 -13.53 35.96
N LYS A 148 -67.63 -12.96 35.44
CA LYS A 148 -67.59 -11.61 34.88
C LYS A 148 -67.40 -11.70 33.38
N THR A 149 -68.51 -11.92 32.66
CA THR A 149 -68.52 -12.22 31.23
C THR A 149 -67.76 -11.19 30.39
N THR A 150 -67.92 -9.90 30.68
CA THR A 150 -67.25 -8.82 29.95
C THR A 150 -65.72 -8.83 30.12
N GLU A 151 -65.22 -9.02 31.35
CA GLU A 151 -63.76 -9.12 31.60
C GLU A 151 -63.16 -10.37 30.93
N ALA A 152 -63.89 -11.48 30.90
CA ALA A 152 -63.47 -12.70 30.22
C ALA A 152 -63.44 -12.54 28.70
N GLU A 153 -64.43 -11.85 28.10
CA GLU A 153 -64.45 -11.53 26.67
C GLU A 153 -63.31 -10.61 26.26
N GLU A 154 -62.99 -9.58 27.07
CA GLU A 154 -61.85 -8.69 26.82
C GLU A 154 -60.51 -9.44 26.87
N ALA A 155 -60.31 -10.30 27.87
CA ALA A 155 -59.10 -11.11 27.98
C ALA A 155 -58.93 -12.06 26.79
N LEU A 156 -60.02 -12.67 26.32
CA LEU A 156 -60.03 -13.55 25.16
C LEU A 156 -59.72 -12.78 23.85
N ASN A 157 -60.28 -11.57 23.68
CA ASN A 157 -60.01 -10.73 22.53
C ASN A 157 -58.53 -10.31 22.45
N ILE A 158 -57.95 -9.88 23.58
CA ILE A 158 -56.52 -9.56 23.67
C ILE A 158 -55.68 -10.79 23.33
N LEU A 159 -55.99 -11.96 23.90
CA LEU A 159 -55.28 -13.21 23.60
C LEU A 159 -55.34 -13.56 22.11
N SER A 160 -56.51 -13.43 21.48
CA SER A 160 -56.68 -13.72 20.05
C SER A 160 -55.81 -12.80 19.19
N ALA A 161 -55.82 -11.50 19.48
CA ALA A 161 -55.00 -10.51 18.78
C ALA A 161 -53.50 -10.76 18.96
N THR A 162 -53.04 -11.00 20.19
CA THR A 162 -51.62 -11.26 20.47
C THR A 162 -51.16 -12.59 19.86
N ARG A 163 -52.00 -13.62 19.85
CA ARG A 163 -51.69 -14.90 19.19
C ARG A 163 -51.53 -14.75 17.68
N LEU A 164 -52.35 -13.93 17.03
CA LEU A 164 -52.21 -13.64 15.61
C LEU A 164 -50.91 -12.87 15.34
N CYS A 165 -50.61 -11.85 16.15
CA CYS A 165 -49.36 -11.09 16.07
C CYS A 165 -48.13 -11.99 16.24
N PHE A 166 -48.12 -12.86 17.24
CA PHE A 166 -47.06 -13.85 17.45
C PHE A 166 -46.81 -14.71 16.22
N ARG A 167 -47.87 -15.26 15.61
CA ARG A 167 -47.73 -16.11 14.42
C ARG A 167 -47.11 -15.37 13.24
N HIS A 168 -47.49 -14.10 13.01
CA HIS A 168 -46.87 -13.28 11.97
C HIS A 168 -45.39 -13.02 12.28
N THR A 169 -45.09 -12.53 13.47
CA THR A 169 -43.72 -12.21 13.87
C THR A 169 -42.81 -13.44 13.88
N ALA A 170 -43.31 -14.60 14.31
CA ALA A 170 -42.56 -15.86 14.30
C ALA A 170 -42.22 -16.32 12.87
N LEU A 171 -43.16 -16.16 11.93
CA LEU A 171 -42.91 -16.46 10.52
C LEU A 171 -41.92 -15.48 9.90
N ASP A 172 -42.03 -14.18 10.19
CA ASP A 172 -41.08 -13.17 9.71
C ASP A 172 -39.67 -13.42 10.24
N TYR A 173 -39.56 -13.80 11.50
CA TYR A 173 -38.28 -14.15 12.11
C TYR A 173 -37.69 -15.42 11.49
N LEU A 174 -38.48 -16.49 11.34
CA LEU A 174 -38.04 -17.71 10.68
C LEU A 174 -37.63 -17.47 9.22
N HIS A 175 -38.34 -16.57 8.52
CA HIS A 175 -37.99 -16.15 7.17
C HIS A 175 -36.64 -15.42 7.14
N SER A 176 -36.44 -14.43 8.02
CA SER A 176 -35.17 -13.71 8.16
C SER A 176 -34.02 -14.66 8.45
N LEU A 177 -34.21 -15.60 9.38
CA LEU A 177 -33.22 -16.61 9.76
C LEU A 177 -32.86 -17.52 8.58
N SER A 178 -33.87 -18.05 7.89
CA SER A 178 -33.69 -18.92 6.73
C SER A 178 -32.98 -18.20 5.58
N HIS A 179 -33.32 -16.93 5.38
CA HIS A 179 -32.69 -16.08 4.38
C HIS A 179 -31.22 -15.83 4.71
N LEU A 180 -30.89 -15.47 5.94
CA LEU A 180 -29.51 -15.27 6.40
C LEU A 180 -28.68 -16.55 6.23
N GLN A 181 -29.24 -17.70 6.60
CA GLN A 181 -28.60 -19.01 6.46
C GLN A 181 -28.34 -19.41 4.99
N ALA A 182 -29.22 -19.01 4.07
CA ALA A 182 -28.99 -19.17 2.64
C ALA A 182 -27.91 -18.22 2.12
N ARG A 183 -27.95 -16.95 2.56
CA ARG A 183 -27.03 -15.91 2.09
C ARG A 183 -25.61 -16.07 2.56
N LYS A 184 -25.39 -16.49 3.82
CA LYS A 184 -24.04 -16.60 4.41
C LYS A 184 -23.08 -17.43 3.54
N ARG A 185 -23.58 -18.48 2.87
CA ARG A 185 -22.77 -19.40 2.07
C ARG A 185 -22.15 -18.69 0.87
N HIS A 186 -22.98 -18.02 0.07
CA HIS A 186 -22.50 -17.40 -1.15
C HIS A 186 -21.87 -16.02 -0.91
N GLU A 187 -22.28 -15.30 0.15
CA GLU A 187 -21.70 -13.99 0.47
C GLU A 187 -20.23 -14.12 0.90
N VAL A 188 -19.93 -15.07 1.79
CA VAL A 188 -18.56 -15.30 2.27
C VAL A 188 -17.67 -15.84 1.15
N ILE A 189 -18.11 -16.89 0.44
CA ILE A 189 -17.32 -17.49 -0.64
C ILE A 189 -17.16 -16.51 -1.80
N GLY A 190 -18.24 -15.82 -2.19
CA GLY A 190 -18.22 -14.85 -3.28
C GLY A 190 -17.27 -13.69 -3.01
N THR A 191 -17.28 -13.15 -1.79
CA THR A 191 -16.36 -12.07 -1.41
C THR A 191 -14.89 -12.51 -1.46
N LEU A 192 -14.58 -13.70 -0.93
CA LEU A 192 -13.22 -14.24 -0.97
C LEU A 192 -12.79 -14.59 -2.39
N LEU A 193 -13.69 -15.12 -3.23
CA LEU A 193 -13.41 -15.40 -4.63
C LEU A 193 -13.07 -14.12 -5.40
N SER A 194 -13.86 -13.05 -5.22
CA SER A 194 -13.55 -11.74 -5.83
C SER A 194 -12.19 -11.21 -5.40
N TYR A 195 -11.84 -11.35 -4.11
CA TYR A 195 -10.52 -10.96 -3.63
C TYR A 195 -9.39 -11.81 -4.23
N MET A 196 -9.58 -13.13 -4.34
CA MET A 196 -8.63 -14.03 -4.98
C MET A 196 -8.41 -13.69 -6.47
N HIS A 197 -9.45 -13.29 -7.19
CA HIS A 197 -9.30 -12.79 -8.55
C HIS A 197 -8.47 -11.50 -8.61
N ALA A 198 -8.67 -10.57 -7.66
CA ALA A 198 -7.85 -9.37 -7.57
C ALA A 198 -6.37 -9.69 -7.29
N CYS A 199 -6.09 -10.65 -6.40
CA CYS A 199 -4.74 -11.15 -6.16
C CYS A 199 -4.14 -11.76 -7.43
N ASN A 200 -4.90 -12.56 -8.18
CA ASN A 200 -4.40 -13.16 -9.41
C ASN A 200 -4.05 -12.10 -10.45
N THR A 201 -4.92 -11.10 -10.65
CA THR A 201 -4.65 -9.96 -11.53
C THR A 201 -3.38 -9.22 -11.12
N PHE A 202 -3.18 -8.97 -9.82
CA PHE A 202 -1.97 -8.33 -9.31
C PHE A 202 -0.70 -9.13 -9.69
N PHE A 203 -0.70 -10.45 -9.49
CA PHE A 203 0.45 -11.28 -9.84
C PHE A 203 0.69 -11.37 -11.35
N HIS A 204 -0.37 -11.47 -12.15
CA HIS A 204 -0.26 -11.45 -13.61
C HIS A 204 0.34 -10.13 -14.11
N GLN A 205 -0.18 -8.99 -13.66
CA GLN A 205 0.36 -7.67 -14.03
C GLN A 205 1.84 -7.52 -13.64
N GLY A 206 2.22 -7.99 -12.45
CA GLY A 206 3.61 -8.00 -12.01
C GLY A 206 4.51 -8.89 -12.86
N SER A 207 4.03 -10.10 -13.20
CA SER A 207 4.76 -11.04 -14.05
C SER A 207 4.99 -10.48 -15.46
N ASP A 208 3.94 -9.93 -16.07
CA ASP A 208 4.01 -9.36 -17.42
C ASP A 208 5.01 -8.19 -17.45
N LEU A 209 4.95 -7.29 -16.46
CA LEU A 209 5.92 -6.21 -16.33
C LEU A 209 7.37 -6.73 -16.18
N CYS A 210 7.59 -7.77 -15.38
CA CYS A 210 8.93 -8.35 -15.21
C CYS A 210 9.46 -8.97 -16.52
N GLN A 211 8.60 -9.63 -17.30
CA GLN A 211 8.97 -10.18 -18.61
C GLN A 211 9.34 -9.07 -19.59
N ASP A 212 8.54 -7.99 -19.64
CA ASP A 212 8.82 -6.83 -20.49
C ASP A 212 10.15 -6.12 -20.14
N LEU A 213 10.57 -6.20 -18.88
CA LEU A 213 11.83 -5.59 -18.41
C LEU A 213 13.06 -6.48 -18.60
N GLU A 214 12.88 -7.78 -18.86
CA GLU A 214 14.00 -8.72 -18.98
C GLU A 214 15.03 -8.32 -20.05
N PRO A 215 14.66 -7.89 -21.27
CA PRO A 215 15.62 -7.42 -22.27
C PRO A 215 16.41 -6.20 -21.79
N PHE A 216 15.74 -5.27 -21.10
CA PHE A 216 16.37 -4.09 -20.52
C PHE A 216 17.38 -4.47 -19.44
N PHE A 217 17.06 -5.40 -18.54
CA PHE A 217 17.99 -5.87 -17.52
C PHE A 217 19.22 -6.55 -18.11
N LYS A 218 19.05 -7.37 -19.16
CA LYS A 218 20.19 -7.99 -19.86
C LYS A 218 21.09 -6.94 -20.49
N LYS A 219 20.52 -5.93 -21.16
CA LYS A 219 21.28 -4.83 -21.73
C LYS A 219 22.04 -4.06 -20.64
N LEU A 220 21.34 -3.63 -19.59
CA LEU A 220 21.94 -2.86 -18.50
C LEU A 220 23.07 -3.63 -17.80
N ALA A 221 22.92 -4.95 -17.62
CA ALA A 221 23.98 -5.79 -17.05
C ALA A 221 25.25 -5.78 -17.91
N ASN A 222 25.12 -5.85 -19.24
CA ASN A 222 26.26 -5.75 -20.15
C ASN A 222 26.89 -4.35 -20.11
N ASP A 223 26.06 -3.29 -20.10
CA ASP A 223 26.53 -1.91 -20.01
C ASP A 223 27.33 -1.69 -18.72
N LEU A 224 26.88 -2.26 -17.59
CA LEU A 224 27.61 -2.23 -16.31
C LEU A 224 28.96 -2.94 -16.36
N VAL A 225 29.06 -4.08 -17.06
CA VAL A 225 30.35 -4.78 -17.25
C VAL A 225 31.32 -3.89 -18.02
N LYS A 226 30.84 -3.23 -19.09
CA LYS A 226 31.64 -2.29 -19.87
C LYS A 226 32.12 -1.11 -19.02
N MET A 227 31.22 -0.44 -18.29
CA MET A 227 31.59 0.68 -17.42
C MET A 227 32.65 0.29 -16.38
N ARG A 228 32.58 -0.92 -15.81
CA ARG A 228 33.61 -1.43 -14.90
C ARG A 228 34.95 -1.67 -15.59
N GLY A 229 34.94 -2.16 -16.82
CA GLY A 229 36.13 -2.32 -17.65
C GLY A 229 36.80 -0.98 -17.93
N ASP A 230 36.02 0.01 -18.37
CA ASP A 230 36.50 1.36 -18.68
C ASP A 230 37.13 2.02 -17.43
N SER A 231 36.52 1.84 -16.25
CA SER A 231 37.09 2.31 -14.98
C SER A 231 38.43 1.62 -14.65
N GLY A 232 38.51 0.30 -14.82
CA GLY A 232 39.74 -0.45 -14.53
C GLY A 232 40.88 -0.14 -15.51
N ASP A 233 40.56 0.17 -16.76
CA ASP A 233 41.54 0.63 -17.75
C ASP A 233 42.04 2.03 -17.43
N LEU A 234 41.14 2.93 -17.01
CA LEU A 234 41.53 4.26 -16.53
C LEU A 234 42.43 4.17 -15.29
N ASP A 235 42.09 3.34 -14.31
CA ASP A 235 42.90 3.14 -13.10
C ASP A 235 44.32 2.71 -13.48
N ARG A 236 44.45 1.69 -14.34
CA ARG A 236 45.76 1.20 -14.80
C ARG A 236 46.55 2.27 -15.54
N ASP A 237 45.91 3.03 -16.43
CA ASP A 237 46.57 4.11 -17.14
C ASP A 237 47.04 5.23 -16.19
N THR A 238 46.25 5.54 -15.16
CA THR A 238 46.66 6.51 -14.13
C THR A 238 47.82 6.00 -13.27
N GLU A 239 47.86 4.70 -12.94
CA GLU A 239 48.98 4.06 -12.24
C GLU A 239 50.27 4.10 -13.07
N VAL A 240 50.18 3.79 -14.37
CA VAL A 240 51.31 3.87 -15.31
C VAL A 240 51.83 5.31 -15.39
N ARG A 241 50.94 6.30 -15.53
CA ARG A 241 51.31 7.72 -15.53
C ARG A 241 51.96 8.14 -14.21
N HIS A 242 51.46 7.66 -13.07
CA HIS A 242 52.04 7.95 -11.76
C HIS A 242 53.44 7.36 -11.61
N ALA A 243 53.64 6.10 -12.04
CA ALA A 243 54.96 5.45 -12.03
C ALA A 243 55.99 6.18 -12.91
N ALA A 244 55.56 6.76 -14.04
CA ALA A 244 56.43 7.52 -14.93
C ALA A 244 56.99 8.81 -14.28
N VAL A 245 56.26 9.42 -13.34
CA VAL A 245 56.74 10.58 -12.57
C VAL A 245 57.83 10.18 -11.58
N THR A 246 57.71 9.01 -10.94
CA THR A 246 58.75 8.49 -10.03
C THR A 246 60.08 8.21 -10.74
N GLY A 247 60.05 7.90 -12.04
CA GLY A 247 61.24 7.67 -12.87
C GLY A 247 61.86 8.92 -13.52
N LYS A 248 61.18 10.07 -13.47
CA LYS A 248 61.64 11.34 -14.08
C LYS A 248 61.34 12.50 -13.12
N ASP A 249 62.26 12.75 -12.21
CA ASP A 249 62.16 13.84 -11.21
C ASP A 249 62.43 15.25 -11.81
N ILE A 250 62.35 15.37 -13.14
CA ILE A 250 62.69 16.59 -13.88
C ILE A 250 61.48 16.97 -14.72
N VAL A 251 60.80 18.05 -14.32
CA VAL A 251 59.88 18.80 -15.19
C VAL A 251 60.70 19.24 -16.41
N PRO A 252 60.31 18.90 -17.65
CA PRO A 252 61.03 19.33 -18.83
C PRO A 252 61.18 20.86 -18.80
N ASP A 253 62.42 21.33 -18.86
CA ASP A 253 62.71 22.76 -18.90
C ASP A 253 62.18 23.32 -20.23
N ILE A 254 61.08 24.06 -20.18
CA ILE A 254 60.44 24.68 -21.36
C ILE A 254 61.39 25.68 -22.04
N SER A 255 62.50 26.03 -21.37
CA SER A 255 63.53 26.97 -21.83
C SER A 255 64.23 26.58 -23.15
N ASN A 256 64.24 25.30 -23.54
CA ASN A 256 65.12 24.83 -24.63
C ASN A 256 64.40 24.22 -25.85
N GLY A 257 63.09 24.42 -26.01
CA GLY A 257 62.36 24.04 -27.21
C GLY A 257 62.18 25.22 -28.16
N GLU A 258 62.65 25.10 -29.41
CA GLU A 258 62.34 26.06 -30.48
C GLU A 258 60.82 26.25 -30.58
N LEU A 259 60.36 27.49 -30.37
CA LEU A 259 58.94 27.83 -30.50
C LEU A 259 58.53 27.74 -31.99
N PRO A 260 57.43 27.04 -32.32
CA PRO A 260 56.87 27.09 -33.67
C PRO A 260 56.54 28.53 -34.07
N GLU A 261 56.81 28.89 -35.33
CA GLU A 261 56.54 30.22 -35.88
C GLU A 261 55.09 30.67 -35.59
N GLY A 262 54.96 31.80 -34.91
CA GLY A 262 53.67 32.44 -34.60
C GLY A 262 53.19 32.34 -33.14
N LYS A 263 53.94 31.71 -32.22
CA LYS A 263 53.64 31.78 -30.77
C LYS A 263 54.53 32.79 -30.04
N SER A 264 53.91 33.79 -29.42
CA SER A 264 54.55 34.72 -28.47
C SER A 264 55.23 33.94 -27.33
N LEU A 265 56.35 34.46 -26.82
CA LEU A 265 57.12 33.88 -25.71
C LEU A 265 56.20 33.65 -24.49
N CYS A 266 55.77 32.39 -24.27
CA CYS A 266 54.94 32.01 -23.14
C CYS A 266 55.84 31.42 -22.06
N MET A 267 56.18 32.23 -21.06
CA MET A 267 56.92 31.77 -19.88
C MET A 267 56.00 31.83 -18.66
N GLU A 268 55.81 30.70 -18.00
CA GLU A 268 54.95 30.60 -16.83
C GLU A 268 55.62 29.80 -15.70
N GLY A 269 55.32 30.16 -14.46
CA GLY A 269 55.90 29.50 -13.30
C GLY A 269 55.69 30.22 -11.98
N TYR A 270 56.03 29.56 -10.89
CA TYR A 270 55.95 30.17 -9.57
C TYR A 270 57.17 31.05 -9.28
N LEU A 271 56.91 32.32 -8.95
CA LEU A 271 57.91 33.22 -8.39
C LEU A 271 57.43 33.81 -7.06
N PHE A 272 58.37 34.25 -6.24
CA PHE A 272 58.08 35.03 -5.05
C PHE A 272 58.06 36.51 -5.40
N LYS A 273 56.95 37.18 -5.07
CA LYS A 273 56.81 38.62 -5.21
C LYS A 273 56.84 39.29 -3.85
N ARG A 274 57.52 40.43 -3.74
CA ARG A 274 57.55 41.21 -2.50
C ARG A 274 56.40 42.22 -2.48
N THR A 275 55.71 42.35 -1.35
CA THR A 275 54.69 43.41 -1.18
C THR A 275 55.34 44.79 -1.14
N SER A 276 54.66 45.78 -1.72
CA SER A 276 55.04 47.19 -1.71
C SER A 276 54.59 47.94 -0.44
N ASN A 277 53.84 47.28 0.45
CA ASN A 277 53.39 47.85 1.72
C ASN A 277 54.57 47.98 2.73
N ALA A 278 54.38 48.80 3.77
CA ALA A 278 55.37 49.04 4.83
C ALA A 278 55.94 47.74 5.44
N PHE A 279 55.11 46.70 5.52
CA PHE A 279 55.52 45.33 5.82
C PHE A 279 55.86 44.58 4.53
N LYS A 280 57.16 44.44 4.25
CA LYS A 280 57.69 43.71 3.10
C LYS A 280 57.61 42.20 3.36
N THR A 281 56.63 41.53 2.77
CA THR A 281 56.46 40.07 2.84
C THR A 281 56.58 39.43 1.47
N TRP A 282 57.21 38.27 1.41
CA TRP A 282 57.35 37.50 0.17
C TRP A 282 56.17 36.54 -0.01
N ASN A 283 55.56 36.61 -1.18
CA ASN A 283 54.35 35.88 -1.51
C ASN A 283 54.57 35.07 -2.78
N ARG A 284 54.42 33.74 -2.69
CA ARG A 284 54.48 32.86 -3.86
C ARG A 284 53.25 33.07 -4.74
N ARG A 285 53.43 33.37 -6.03
CA ARG A 285 52.36 33.55 -7.03
C ARG A 285 52.73 32.85 -8.33
N TRP A 286 51.74 32.41 -9.09
CA TRP A 286 51.94 31.88 -10.44
C TRP A 286 52.01 33.05 -11.41
N PHE A 287 53.15 33.25 -12.06
CA PHE A 287 53.36 34.29 -13.06
C PHE A 287 53.21 33.70 -14.46
N SER A 288 52.69 34.50 -15.38
CA SER A 288 52.57 34.16 -16.79
C SER A 288 52.93 35.39 -17.61
N LEU A 289 53.85 35.24 -18.56
CA LEU A 289 54.18 36.25 -19.55
C LEU A 289 53.42 35.91 -20.84
N GLN A 290 52.45 36.74 -21.19
CA GLN A 290 51.63 36.58 -22.40
C GLN A 290 51.41 37.96 -23.02
N ASP A 291 51.59 38.08 -24.34
CA ASP A 291 51.40 39.33 -25.10
C ASP A 291 52.15 40.54 -24.52
N ASN A 292 53.41 40.31 -24.11
CA ASN A 292 54.29 41.28 -23.44
C ASN A 292 53.75 41.85 -22.12
N GLN A 293 52.75 41.21 -21.50
CA GLN A 293 52.25 41.55 -20.18
C GLN A 293 52.59 40.46 -19.16
N LEU A 294 53.10 40.90 -18.00
CA LEU A 294 53.39 40.02 -16.87
C LEU A 294 52.21 40.05 -15.88
N VAL A 295 51.44 38.95 -15.85
CA VAL A 295 50.32 38.78 -14.92
C VAL A 295 50.65 37.75 -13.84
N TYR A 296 49.99 37.83 -12.68
CA TYR A 296 50.16 36.84 -11.61
C TYR A 296 48.83 36.40 -10.99
N ARG A 297 48.75 35.13 -10.56
CA ARG A 297 47.56 34.53 -9.93
C ARG A 297 47.88 33.94 -8.56
N LYS A 298 46.87 33.86 -7.69
CA LYS A 298 46.93 33.10 -6.43
C LYS A 298 46.74 31.60 -6.73
N ARG A 299 47.22 30.73 -5.83
CA ARG A 299 47.08 29.27 -5.98
C ARG A 299 45.62 28.80 -5.97
N SER A 300 44.77 29.50 -5.24
CA SER A 300 43.33 29.29 -5.19
C SER A 300 42.65 30.64 -5.44
N GLY A 301 42.21 30.86 -6.68
CA GLY A 301 41.51 32.06 -7.12
C GLY A 301 41.62 32.25 -8.63
N PHE A 302 40.51 32.57 -9.27
CA PHE A 302 40.51 33.08 -10.64
C PHE A 302 41.33 34.39 -10.69
N ALA A 303 41.92 34.66 -11.86
CA ALA A 303 42.79 35.81 -12.08
C ALA A 303 42.12 37.11 -11.61
N GLN A 304 42.85 37.94 -10.85
CA GLN A 304 42.53 39.37 -10.74
C GLN A 304 43.19 40.09 -11.91
#